data_AF-A0A958V1D4-F1
#
_entry.id   AF-A0A958V1D4-F1
#
_cell.length_a   1.000
_cell.length_b   1.000
_cell.length_c   1.000
_cell.angle_alpha   90.00
_cell.angle_beta   90.00
_cell.angle_gamma   90.00
#
_symmetry.space_group_name_H-M   'P 1'
#
loop_
_entity.id
_entity.type
_entity.pdbx_description
1 polymer ?
#
loop_
_entity_poly.entity_id
_entity_poly.type
_entity_poly.pdbx_seq_one_letter_code
_entity_poly.pdbx_strand_id
1 'polypeptide(L)' 'YMGDDIPDYHVMTRVGLPCCPKDAVQEAQDISKYISQKKGGNGCVRDVIEQVLKVQDRWHNDLNAKLF' A
#
# COMPACT_ATOMS: atom_id res chain seq x y z
N TYR A 1 1.14 -5.89 2.10
CA TYR A 1 2.54 -5.63 1.69
C TYR A 1 2.48 -4.85 0.40
N MET A 2 3.28 -3.79 0.29
CA MET A 2 3.33 -2.98 -0.92
C MET A 2 4.66 -3.23 -1.62
N GLY A 3 4.64 -3.72 -2.85
CA GLY A 3 5.81 -3.98 -3.68
C GLY A 3 5.64 -3.40 -5.09
N ASP A 4 6.73 -3.26 -5.82
CA ASP A 4 6.74 -2.61 -7.14
C ASP A 4 7.46 -3.40 -8.24
N ASP A 5 8.24 -4.43 -7.88
CA ASP A 5 9.04 -5.21 -8.85
C ASP A 5 9.02 -6.74 -8.56
N ILE A 6 9.64 -7.52 -9.45
CA ILE A 6 9.72 -8.98 -9.39
C ILE A 6 10.29 -9.53 -8.07
N PRO A 7 11.30 -8.93 -7.42
CA PRO A 7 11.78 -9.39 -6.12
C PRO A 7 10.68 -9.44 -5.04
N ASP A 8 9.64 -8.59 -5.16
CA ASP A 8 8.54 -8.51 -4.22
C ASP A 8 7.44 -9.55 -4.47
N TYR A 9 7.38 -10.11 -5.69
CA TYR A 9 6.30 -10.96 -6.18
C TYR A 9 5.99 -12.13 -5.23
N HIS A 10 7.04 -12.81 -4.74
CA HIS A 10 6.87 -13.94 -3.83
C HIS A 10 6.26 -13.56 -2.48
N VAL A 11 6.52 -12.35 -1.98
CA VAL A 11 5.91 -11.86 -0.73
C VAL A 11 4.49 -11.38 -1.00
N MET A 12 4.28 -10.67 -2.10
CA MET A 12 2.96 -10.17 -2.52
C MET A 12 1.94 -11.30 -2.69
N THR A 13 2.32 -12.43 -3.29
CA THR A 13 1.44 -13.60 -3.46
C THR A 13 1.04 -14.29 -2.16
N ARG A 14 1.70 -14.01 -1.03
CA ARG A 14 1.46 -14.67 0.27
C ARG A 14 0.70 -13.82 1.27
N VAL A 15 0.58 -12.52 1.05
CA VAL A 15 -0.06 -11.61 2.00
C VAL A 15 -1.56 -11.46 1.78
N GLY A 16 -2.29 -11.11 2.83
CA GLY A 16 -3.74 -10.89 2.74
C GLY A 16 -4.13 -9.69 1.86
N LEU A 17 -3.27 -8.67 1.79
CA LEU A 17 -3.48 -7.45 1.00
C LEU A 17 -2.18 -7.07 0.27
N PRO A 18 -1.89 -7.67 -0.90
CA PRO A 18 -0.87 -7.16 -1.80
C PRO A 18 -1.36 -5.88 -2.46
N CYS A 19 -0.48 -4.88 -2.54
CA CYS A 19 -0.73 -3.65 -3.26
C CYS A 19 0.55 -3.13 -3.94
N CYS A 20 0.41 -2.21 -4.89
CA CYS A 20 1.55 -1.65 -5.62
C CYS A 20 1.28 -0.19 -6.05
N PRO A 21 2.32 0.59 -6.37
CA PRO A 21 2.15 1.89 -7.02
C PRO A 21 1.74 1.76 -8.49
N LYS A 22 1.30 2.86 -9.11
CA LYS A 22 0.84 2.91 -10.51
C LYS A 22 1.92 2.57 -11.54
N ASP A 23 3.18 2.80 -11.19
CA ASP A 23 4.37 2.60 -12.02
C ASP A 23 5.13 1.31 -11.68
N ALA A 24 4.52 0.40 -10.91
CA ALA A 24 5.03 -0.95 -10.69
C ALA A 24 5.05 -1.77 -11.98
N VAL A 25 5.88 -2.82 -12.01
CA VAL A 25 5.88 -3.79 -13.13
C VAL A 25 4.52 -4.48 -13.26
N GLN A 26 4.19 -4.94 -14.46
CA GLN A 26 2.88 -5.51 -14.77
C GLN A 26 2.57 -6.73 -13.88
N GLU A 27 3.57 -7.57 -13.61
CA GLU A 27 3.46 -8.75 -12.77
C GLU A 27 3.06 -8.40 -11.33
N ALA A 28 3.54 -7.28 -10.79
CA ALA A 28 3.17 -6.78 -9.47
C ALA A 28 1.74 -6.18 -9.48
N GLN A 29 1.36 -5.50 -10.57
CA GLN A 29 0.01 -4.98 -10.75
C GLN A 29 -1.02 -6.10 -10.85
N ASP A 30 -0.73 -7.15 -11.61
CA ASP A 30 -1.64 -8.27 -11.87
C ASP A 30 -2.03 -9.05 -10.61
N ILE A 31 -1.12 -9.14 -9.63
CA ILE A 31 -1.38 -9.82 -8.35
C ILE A 31 -1.86 -8.87 -7.24
N SER A 32 -1.88 -7.56 -7.48
CA SER A 32 -2.26 -6.57 -6.48
C SER A 32 -3.77 -6.51 -6.30
N LYS A 33 -4.23 -6.61 -5.04
CA LYS A 33 -5.64 -6.36 -4.70
C LYS A 33 -6.00 -4.88 -4.76
N TYR A 34 -4.99 -4.02 -4.61
CA TYR A 34 -5.13 -2.58 -4.75
C TYR A 34 -3.92 -1.99 -5.47
N ILE A 35 -4.17 -1.19 -6.50
CA ILE A 35 -3.14 -0.43 -7.20
C ILE A 35 -3.38 1.05 -6.87
N SER A 36 -2.41 1.69 -6.22
CA SER A 36 -2.50 3.12 -5.94
C SER A 36 -2.50 3.91 -7.24
N GLN A 37 -3.33 4.94 -7.34
CA GLN A 37 -3.30 5.86 -8.49
C GLN A 37 -2.04 6.75 -8.50
N LYS A 38 -1.25 6.72 -7.42
CA LYS A 38 -0.01 7.46 -7.27
C LYS A 38 1.19 6.58 -7.61
N LYS A 39 2.22 7.22 -8.14
CA LYS A 39 3.52 6.59 -8.41
C LYS A 39 4.32 6.34 -7.12
N GLY A 40 5.31 5.46 -7.21
CA GLY A 40 6.35 5.26 -6.19
C GLY A 40 6.95 6.60 -5.74
N GLY A 41 7.17 6.77 -4.44
CA GLY A 41 7.70 8.01 -3.85
C GLY A 41 6.75 9.22 -3.88
N ASN A 42 5.63 9.16 -4.60
CA ASN A 42 4.70 10.28 -4.80
C ASN A 42 3.44 10.13 -3.94
N GLY A 43 3.59 9.60 -2.73
CA GLY A 43 2.49 9.41 -1.77
C GLY A 43 1.65 8.15 -1.97
N CYS A 44 2.11 7.16 -2.73
CA CYS A 44 1.43 5.87 -2.90
C CYS A 44 1.26 5.11 -1.57
N VAL A 45 2.29 5.11 -0.71
CA VAL A 45 2.20 4.51 0.63
C VAL A 45 1.22 5.28 1.51
N ARG A 46 1.23 6.61 1.46
CA ARG A 46 0.29 7.46 2.20
C ARG A 46 -1.16 7.17 1.81
N ASP A 47 -1.41 6.94 0.54
CA ASP A 47 -2.74 6.55 0.04
C ASP A 47 -3.24 5.24 0.69
N VAL A 48 -2.39 4.21 0.74
CA VAL A 48 -2.74 2.95 1.43
C VAL A 48 -2.94 3.15 2.93
N ILE A 49 -2.07 3.90 3.59
CA ILE A 49 -2.18 4.19 5.04
C ILE A 49 -3.51 4.90 5.36
N GLU A 50 -3.89 5.90 4.55
CA GLU A 50 -5.12 6.64 4.74
C GLU A 50 -6.36 5.73 4.64
N GLN A 51 -6.41 4.85 3.64
CA GLN A 51 -7.51 3.89 3.49
C GLN A 51 -7.59 2.93 4.69
N VAL A 52 -6.45 2.38 5.13
CA VAL A 52 -6.40 1.48 6.29
C VAL A 52 -6.89 2.19 7.56
N LEU A 53 -6.40 3.40 7.83
CA LEU A 53 -6.79 4.16 9.02
C LEU A 53 -8.26 4.58 8.97
N LYS A 54 -8.79 4.92 7.79
CA LYS A 54 -10.22 5.23 7.62
C LYS A 54 -11.10 4.02 7.91
N VAL A 55 -10.77 2.86 7.35
CA VAL A 55 -11.53 1.61 7.58
C VAL A 55 -11.46 1.15 9.04
N GLN A 56 -10.39 1.51 9.76
CA GLN A 56 -10.23 1.21 11.18
C GLN A 56 -10.85 2.26 12.13
N ASP A 57 -11.49 3.31 11.62
CA ASP A 57 -11.94 4.47 12.41
C ASP A 57 -10.82 5.18 13.20
N ARG A 58 -9.58 5.08 12.71
CA ARG A 58 -8.38 5.67 13.34
C ARG A 58 -7.87 6.93 12.64
N TRP A 59 -8.47 7.30 11.52
CA TRP A 59 -8.06 8.47 10.75
C TRP A 59 -8.31 9.79 11.48
N HIS A 60 -9.44 9.91 12.17
CA HIS A 60 -9.85 11.13 12.88
C HIS A 60 -9.62 11.05 14.39
N ASN A 61 -9.49 9.84 14.95
CA ASN A 61 -9.60 9.60 16.38
C ASN A 61 -8.26 9.56 17.13
N ASP A 62 -7.12 9.62 16.43
CA ASP A 62 -5.78 9.61 17.04
C ASP A 62 -4.96 10.84 16.60
N LEU A 63 -5.19 12.00 17.23
CA LEU A 63 -4.24 13.13 17.19
C LEU A 63 -3.06 12.93 18.16
N ASN A 64 -3.12 11.91 19.02
CA ASN A 64 -2.03 11.49 19.88
C ASN A 64 -1.11 10.52 19.14
N ALA A 65 -0.52 10.97 18.03
CA ALA A 65 0.66 10.28 17.50
C ALA A 65 1.76 10.42 18.55
N LYS A 66 1.95 9.40 19.38
CA LYS A 66 3.20 9.25 20.14
C LYS A 66 4.31 9.14 19.10
N LEU A 67 5.00 10.25 18.87
CA LEU A 67 6.34 10.24 18.30
C LEU A 67 7.14 9.22 19.12
N PHE A 68 7.68 8.22 18.43
CA PHE A 68 8.58 7.24 19.01
C PHE A 68 9.70 7.93 19.79
#